data_AF-A0A1T5HXP3-F1
#
_entry.id   AF-A0A1T5HXP3-F1
#
_cell.length_a   1.000
_cell.length_b   1.000
_cell.length_c   1.000
_cell.angle_alpha   90.00
_cell.angle_beta   90.00
_cell.angle_gamma   90.00
#
_symmetry.space_group_name_H-M   'P 1'
#
loop_
_entity.id
_entity.type
_entity.pdbx_description
1 polymer ?
#
loop_
_entity_poly.entity_id
_entity_poly.type
_entity_poly.pdbx_seq_one_letter_code
_entity_poly.pdbx_strand_id
1 'polypeptide(L)'
;MTISQPEIKTFNYTGGKDFTTRLLTVTGASNLSKLAQLIGVPRTTIATSHRRDMIQHEIIVRICLVTEASLRYLTLDEGERFKKTEKSSIKTLLIEKRLNRNLETKGHIPLNLIPLEEYNLEESSTTVVEQKSSFFFVNTLETNTTLGKYLIDIDSSLSINHLYLLLDKNW
;
A
#
# COMPACT_ATOMS: atom_id res chain seq x y z
N MET A 1 4.24 -7.83 45.65
CA MET A 1 4.98 -8.69 44.69
C MET A 1 5.91 -7.79 43.89
N THR A 2 7.21 -7.90 44.11
CA THR A 2 8.21 -7.12 43.37
C THR A 2 8.45 -7.82 42.04
N ILE A 3 8.02 -7.20 40.93
CA ILE A 3 8.28 -7.72 39.58
C ILE A 3 9.77 -7.49 39.31
N SER A 4 10.58 -8.55 39.43
CA SER A 4 11.98 -8.50 39.00
C SER A 4 12.00 -8.60 37.48
N GLN A 5 12.30 -7.50 36.79
CA GLN A 5 12.50 -7.54 35.35
C GLN A 5 13.82 -8.28 35.03
N PRO A 6 13.85 -9.15 34.01
CA PRO A 6 15.08 -9.78 33.57
C PRO A 6 16.08 -8.74 33.05
N GLU A 7 17.36 -9.03 33.21
CA GLU A 7 18.46 -8.17 32.72
C GLU A 7 18.35 -7.95 31.20
N ILE A 8 18.36 -6.68 30.78
CA ILE A 8 18.30 -6.28 29.37
C ILE A 8 19.72 -6.35 28.78
N LYS A 9 19.98 -7.39 27.98
CA LYS A 9 21.27 -7.58 27.31
C LYS A 9 21.43 -6.65 26.11
N THR A 10 22.69 -6.32 25.81
CA THR A 10 23.05 -5.59 24.58
C THR A 10 22.86 -6.47 23.35
N PHE A 11 22.40 -5.88 22.25
CA PHE A 11 22.35 -6.54 20.95
C PHE A 11 23.68 -6.37 20.20
N ASN A 12 23.96 -7.31 19.30
CA ASN A 12 25.04 -7.17 18.34
C ASN A 12 24.55 -6.35 17.15
N TYR A 13 24.78 -5.04 17.19
CA TYR A 13 24.31 -4.11 16.17
C TYR A 13 25.20 -4.15 14.92
N THR A 14 24.58 -4.02 13.75
CA THR A 14 25.30 -3.96 12.47
C THR A 14 25.51 -2.50 12.07
N GLY A 15 26.70 -1.96 12.33
CA GLY A 15 27.03 -0.54 12.18
C GLY A 15 27.53 -0.12 10.79
N GLY A 16 28.18 1.05 10.75
CA GLY A 16 29.10 1.39 9.66
C GLY A 16 28.46 1.55 8.29
N LYS A 17 29.13 0.96 7.28
CA LYS A 17 28.69 0.99 5.89
C LYS A 17 27.32 0.34 5.73
N ASP A 18 27.11 -0.80 6.38
CA ASP A 18 25.88 -1.58 6.27
C ASP A 18 24.71 -0.79 6.87
N PHE A 19 24.92 -0.17 8.03
CA PHE A 19 23.95 0.75 8.63
C PHE A 19 23.56 1.88 7.66
N THR A 20 24.54 2.60 7.11
CA THR A 20 24.22 3.71 6.17
C THR A 20 23.56 3.24 4.88
N THR A 21 23.86 2.03 4.42
CA THR A 21 23.22 1.42 3.25
C THR A 21 21.75 1.13 3.52
N ARG A 22 21.42 0.61 4.71
CA ARG A 22 20.04 0.40 5.14
C ARG A 22 19.29 1.73 5.29
N LEU A 23 19.93 2.78 5.81
CA LEU A 23 19.33 4.12 5.85
C LEU A 23 18.97 4.63 4.45
N LEU A 24 19.88 4.53 3.48
CA LEU A 24 19.60 4.92 2.08
C LEU A 24 18.44 4.11 1.49
N THR A 25 18.44 2.80 1.76
CA THR A 25 17.41 1.89 1.27
C THR A 25 16.02 2.23 1.81
N VAL A 26 15.90 2.48 3.12
CA VAL A 26 14.63 2.80 3.77
C VAL A 26 14.12 4.18 3.39
N THR A 27 15.03 5.16 3.28
CA THR A 27 14.65 6.55 2.99
C THR A 27 14.48 6.84 1.51
N GLY A 28 14.91 5.93 0.62
CA GLY A 28 14.96 6.16 -0.82
C GLY A 28 15.98 7.23 -1.25
N ALA A 29 16.84 7.71 -0.34
CA ALA A 29 17.85 8.69 -0.65
C ALA A 29 18.90 8.09 -1.61
N SER A 30 19.16 8.76 -2.72
CA SER A 30 20.09 8.24 -3.74
C SER A 30 21.56 8.25 -3.31
N ASN A 31 21.92 9.01 -2.28
CA ASN A 31 23.29 9.09 -1.74
C ASN A 31 23.31 9.70 -0.33
N LEU A 32 24.47 9.59 0.34
CA LEU A 32 24.67 10.07 1.72
C LEU A 32 24.48 11.59 1.88
N SER A 33 24.70 12.37 0.83
CA SER A 33 24.50 13.84 0.89
C SER A 33 23.01 14.18 0.93
N LYS A 34 22.18 13.50 0.12
CA LYS A 34 20.72 13.64 0.19
C LYS A 34 20.16 13.11 1.50
N LEU A 35 20.70 11.99 2.00
CA LEU A 35 20.31 11.45 3.30
C LEU A 35 20.58 12.46 4.43
N ALA A 36 21.76 13.10 4.44
CA ALA A 36 22.12 14.13 5.41
C ALA A 36 21.13 15.31 5.42
N GLN A 37 20.76 15.79 4.23
CA GLN A 37 19.75 16.83 4.08
C GLN A 37 18.38 16.37 4.58
N LEU A 38 17.97 15.15 4.24
CA LEU A 38 16.67 14.58 4.61
C LEU A 38 16.51 14.44 6.13
N ILE A 39 17.53 13.93 6.82
CA ILE A 39 17.48 13.70 8.27
C ILE A 39 17.97 14.91 9.09
N GLY A 40 18.40 15.99 8.41
CA GLY A 40 18.81 17.23 9.06
C GLY A 40 20.08 17.10 9.90
N VAL A 41 21.04 16.26 9.48
CA VAL A 41 22.35 16.13 10.15
C VAL A 41 23.51 16.40 9.21
N PRO A 42 24.66 16.89 9.70
CA PRO A 42 25.83 17.08 8.85
C PRO A 42 26.29 15.78 8.18
N ARG A 43 26.72 15.87 6.92
CA ARG A 43 27.29 14.73 6.18
C ARG A 43 28.51 14.12 6.89
N THR A 44 29.27 14.94 7.61
CA THR A 44 30.42 14.52 8.43
C THR A 44 30.00 13.57 9.56
N THR A 45 28.82 13.78 10.13
CA THR A 45 28.24 12.90 11.17
C THR A 45 27.95 11.51 10.59
N ILE A 46 27.33 11.44 9.41
CA ILE A 46 27.08 10.17 8.71
C ILE A 46 28.40 9.48 8.33
N ALA A 47 29.37 10.23 7.81
CA ALA A 47 30.69 9.69 7.44
C ALA A 47 31.46 9.13 8.64
N THR A 48 31.29 9.74 9.81
CA THR A 48 31.91 9.25 11.06
C THR A 48 31.32 7.91 11.47
N SER A 49 29.99 7.79 11.49
CA SER A 49 29.33 6.51 11.79
C SER A 49 29.67 5.42 10.79
N HIS A 50 29.73 5.77 9.49
CA HIS A 50 30.13 4.86 8.43
C HIS A 50 31.55 4.29 8.65
N ARG A 51 32.49 5.11 9.13
CA ARG A 51 33.89 4.71 9.34
C ARG A 51 34.14 3.98 10.65
N ARG A 52 33.39 4.33 11.70
CA ARG A 52 33.59 3.80 13.06
C ARG A 52 32.77 2.56 13.37
N ASP A 53 32.09 2.00 12.37
CA ASP A 53 31.18 0.89 12.54
C ASP A 53 30.09 1.14 13.60
N MET A 54 29.55 2.37 13.61
CA MET A 54 28.58 2.81 14.63
C MET A 54 27.18 2.96 14.03
N ILE A 55 26.16 2.67 14.85
CA ILE A 55 24.78 3.07 14.59
C ILE A 55 24.43 4.38 15.29
N GLN A 56 23.41 5.08 14.80
CA GLN A 56 22.88 6.29 15.44
C GLN A 56 21.44 6.04 15.89
N HIS A 57 21.26 5.78 17.18
CA HIS A 57 19.97 5.36 17.74
C HIS A 57 18.87 6.41 17.55
N GLU A 58 19.17 7.70 17.72
CA GLU A 58 18.19 8.77 17.52
C GLU A 58 17.71 8.86 16.05
N ILE A 59 18.62 8.74 15.08
CA ILE A 59 18.29 8.70 13.65
C ILE A 59 17.44 7.49 13.31
N ILE A 60 17.75 6.33 13.89
CA ILE A 60 16.95 5.12 13.73
C ILE A 60 15.51 5.37 14.21
N VAL A 61 15.34 5.92 15.41
CA VAL A 61 14.01 6.22 15.98
C VAL A 61 13.22 7.16 15.07
N ARG A 62 13.82 8.26 14.62
CA ARG A 62 13.15 9.22 13.73
C ARG A 62 12.73 8.60 12.41
N ILE A 63 13.61 7.82 11.80
CA ILE A 63 13.31 7.15 10.52
C ILE A 63 12.20 6.12 10.73
N CYS A 64 12.27 5.29 11.77
CA CYS A 64 11.20 4.34 12.08
C CYS A 64 9.84 5.03 12.24
N LEU A 65 9.77 6.16 12.96
CA LEU A 65 8.54 6.92 13.18
C LEU A 65 7.98 7.57 11.91
N VAL A 66 8.85 7.97 10.97
CA VAL A 66 8.42 8.66 9.74
C VAL A 66 8.11 7.68 8.61
N THR A 67 8.89 6.61 8.47
CA THR A 67 8.83 5.70 7.32
C THR A 67 8.19 4.35 7.65
N GLU A 68 7.79 4.12 8.90
CA GLU A 68 7.28 2.82 9.39
C GLU A 68 8.25 1.65 9.15
N ALA A 69 9.55 1.97 9.07
CA ALA A 69 10.58 0.96 8.86
C ALA A 69 10.78 0.10 10.10
N SER A 70 11.09 -1.17 9.88
CA SER A 70 11.39 -2.13 10.94
C SER A 70 12.64 -1.72 11.70
N LEU A 71 12.49 -1.56 13.02
CA LEU A 71 13.59 -1.28 13.92
C LEU A 71 14.68 -2.37 13.85
N ARG A 72 14.27 -3.66 13.83
CA ARG A 72 15.21 -4.79 13.74
C ARG A 72 15.96 -4.82 12.42
N TYR A 73 15.31 -4.46 11.31
CA TYR A 73 15.99 -4.34 10.03
C TYR A 73 17.05 -3.24 10.10
N LEU A 74 16.69 -2.05 10.58
CA LEU A 74 17.62 -0.92 10.65
C LEU A 74 18.79 -1.16 11.61
N THR A 75 18.59 -1.85 12.73
CA THR A 75 19.63 -2.01 13.78
C THR A 75 20.42 -3.32 13.68
N LEU A 76 19.80 -4.41 13.24
CA LEU A 76 20.35 -5.76 13.25
C LEU A 76 20.46 -6.40 11.85
N ASP A 77 19.94 -5.74 10.82
CA ASP A 77 19.79 -6.31 9.47
C ASP A 77 18.91 -7.57 9.43
N GLU A 78 17.92 -7.63 10.33
CA GLU A 78 17.04 -8.78 10.48
C GLU A 78 15.62 -8.49 10.03
N GLY A 79 15.04 -9.43 9.27
CA GLY A 79 13.64 -9.39 8.85
C GLY A 79 13.35 -8.43 7.71
N GLU A 80 12.08 -8.08 7.55
CA GLU A 80 11.62 -7.21 6.46
C GLU A 80 11.84 -5.73 6.77
N ARG A 81 12.11 -4.94 5.71
CA ARG A 81 12.47 -3.52 5.82
C ARG A 81 11.35 -2.65 6.38
N PHE A 82 10.14 -2.93 5.94
CA PHE A 82 8.92 -2.31 6.41
C PHE A 82 8.08 -3.42 7.02
N LYS A 83 7.40 -3.13 8.14
CA LYS A 83 6.39 -4.07 8.64
C LYS A 83 5.37 -4.24 7.52
N LYS A 84 5.12 -5.47 7.09
CA LYS A 84 3.90 -5.77 6.33
C LYS A 84 2.73 -5.30 7.17
N THR A 85 2.17 -4.14 6.84
CA THR A 85 0.84 -3.80 7.30
C THR A 85 -0.05 -4.87 6.68
N GLU A 86 -0.69 -5.71 7.49
CA GLU A 86 -1.60 -6.76 7.01
C GLU A 86 -2.73 -6.22 6.10
N LYS A 87 -2.87 -4.89 6.02
CA LYS A 87 -3.74 -4.17 5.08
C LYS A 87 -3.34 -4.25 3.61
N SER A 88 -2.11 -4.62 3.25
CA SER A 88 -1.75 -4.88 1.85
C SER A 88 -1.86 -6.36 1.52
N SER A 89 -3.02 -6.95 1.79
CA SER A 89 -3.37 -8.23 1.16
C SER A 89 -3.63 -7.93 -0.31
N ILE A 90 -2.62 -8.11 -1.16
CA ILE A 90 -2.81 -8.07 -2.60
C ILE A 90 -3.74 -9.24 -2.93
N LYS A 91 -4.94 -8.92 -3.42
CA LYS A 91 -5.94 -9.92 -3.82
C LYS A 91 -6.18 -9.82 -5.32
N THR A 92 -6.64 -10.93 -5.92
CA THR A 92 -6.84 -11.00 -7.37
C THR A 92 -8.33 -10.92 -7.66
N LEU A 93 -8.77 -9.80 -8.22
CA LEU A 93 -10.16 -9.60 -8.64
C LEU A 93 -10.37 -10.15 -10.04
N LEU A 94 -11.55 -10.72 -10.29
CA LEU A 94 -11.93 -11.24 -11.59
C LEU A 94 -12.22 -10.09 -12.56
N ILE A 95 -11.60 -10.16 -13.74
CA ILE A 95 -11.85 -9.21 -14.83
C ILE A 95 -12.86 -9.81 -15.79
N GLU A 96 -13.97 -9.10 -15.96
CA GLU A 96 -14.91 -9.34 -17.02
C GLU A 96 -14.66 -8.34 -18.14
N LYS A 97 -14.43 -8.85 -19.35
CA LYS A 97 -14.36 -8.01 -20.54
C LYS A 97 -15.56 -8.31 -21.42
N ARG A 98 -16.10 -7.23 -22.01
CA ARG A 98 -16.95 -7.33 -23.18
C ARG A 98 -16.17 -7.88 -24.38
N LEU A 99 -16.49 -9.10 -24.81
CA LEU A 99 -16.19 -9.57 -26.16
C LEU A 99 -17.53 -9.88 -26.86
N ASN A 100 -17.95 -9.00 -27.77
CA ASN A 100 -19.22 -9.14 -28.51
C ASN A 100 -20.48 -9.16 -27.61
N ARG A 101 -21.39 -10.13 -27.81
CA ARG A 101 -22.69 -10.27 -27.10
C ARG A 101 -22.60 -11.01 -25.76
N ASN A 102 -21.41 -11.44 -25.34
CA ASN A 102 -21.22 -12.22 -24.12
C ASN A 102 -20.16 -11.59 -23.21
N LEU A 103 -20.30 -11.84 -21.91
CA LEU A 103 -19.27 -11.60 -20.91
C LEU A 103 -18.27 -12.76 -20.94
N GLU A 104 -16.99 -12.45 -21.15
CA GLU A 104 -15.92 -13.42 -20.99
C GLU A 104 -15.01 -13.00 -19.85
N THR A 105 -14.77 -13.94 -18.93
CA THR A 105 -13.73 -13.80 -17.91
C THR A 105 -12.38 -13.73 -18.62
N LYS A 106 -11.74 -12.56 -18.58
CA LYS A 106 -10.48 -12.34 -19.30
C LYS A 106 -9.24 -12.66 -18.47
N GLY A 107 -9.40 -12.81 -17.17
CA GLY A 107 -8.30 -13.08 -16.25
C GLY A 107 -8.56 -12.45 -14.90
N HIS A 108 -7.48 -12.17 -14.19
CA HIS A 108 -7.53 -11.58 -12.85
C HIS A 108 -6.59 -10.37 -12.78
N ILE A 109 -6.99 -9.31 -12.10
CA ILE A 109 -6.13 -8.17 -11.77
C ILE A 109 -5.69 -8.30 -10.31
N PRO A 110 -4.38 -8.35 -10.02
CA PRO A 110 -3.91 -8.16 -8.66
C PRO A 110 -4.13 -6.69 -8.25
N LEU A 111 -4.88 -6.48 -7.17
CA LEU A 111 -5.18 -5.18 -6.61
C LEU A 111 -4.94 -5.18 -5.10
N ASN A 112 -4.49 -4.05 -4.59
CA ASN A 112 -4.49 -3.79 -3.15
C ASN A 112 -5.93 -3.50 -2.68
N LEU A 113 -6.30 -3.93 -1.48
CA LEU A 113 -7.64 -3.68 -0.91
C LEU A 113 -7.87 -2.23 -0.50
N ILE A 114 -6.80 -1.47 -0.23
CA ILE A 114 -6.88 -0.08 0.22
C ILE A 114 -7.75 0.78 -0.73
N PRO A 115 -7.53 0.77 -2.07
CA PRO A 115 -8.44 1.41 -3.01
C PRO A 115 -9.90 0.97 -2.89
N LEU A 116 -10.20 -0.31 -2.67
CA LEU A 116 -11.59 -0.77 -2.58
C LEU A 116 -12.27 -0.20 -1.33
N GLU A 117 -11.58 -0.26 -0.18
CA GLU A 117 -12.06 0.27 1.10
C GLU A 117 -12.38 1.77 1.00
N GLU A 118 -11.56 2.55 0.29
CA GLU A 118 -11.78 3.99 0.08
C GLU A 118 -13.09 4.30 -0.66
N TYR A 119 -13.53 3.40 -1.53
CA TYR A 119 -14.78 3.53 -2.28
C TYR A 119 -15.93 2.68 -1.71
N ASN A 120 -15.82 2.16 -0.48
CA ASN A 120 -16.79 1.24 0.14
C ASN A 120 -17.08 -0.01 -0.70
N LEU A 121 -16.08 -0.51 -1.40
CA LEU A 121 -16.14 -1.73 -2.19
C LEU A 121 -15.56 -2.91 -1.39
N GLU A 122 -16.18 -4.08 -1.50
CA GLU A 122 -15.67 -5.32 -0.92
C GLU A 122 -15.25 -6.29 -2.03
N GLU A 123 -14.20 -7.08 -1.81
CA GLU A 123 -13.73 -8.06 -2.79
C GLU A 123 -14.83 -9.03 -3.24
N SER A 124 -15.59 -9.57 -2.29
CA SER A 124 -16.66 -10.56 -2.53
C SER A 124 -17.81 -10.02 -3.38
N SER A 125 -17.97 -8.69 -3.42
CA SER A 125 -19.04 -8.03 -4.17
C SER A 125 -18.52 -7.22 -5.35
N THR A 126 -17.21 -7.09 -5.55
CA THR A 126 -16.63 -6.23 -6.59
C THR A 126 -16.23 -7.02 -7.82
N THR A 127 -16.83 -6.66 -8.96
CA THR A 127 -16.43 -7.13 -10.28
C THR A 127 -15.73 -6.03 -11.05
N VAL A 128 -14.68 -6.38 -11.79
CA VAL A 128 -13.97 -5.44 -12.65
C VAL A 128 -14.45 -5.58 -14.09
N VAL A 129 -15.01 -4.51 -14.65
CA VAL A 129 -15.49 -4.46 -16.04
C VAL A 129 -14.55 -3.61 -16.89
N GLU A 130 -13.99 -4.19 -17.95
CA GLU A 130 -13.18 -3.44 -18.92
C GLU A 130 -14.05 -2.90 -20.08
N GLN A 131 -14.13 -1.56 -20.21
CA GLN A 131 -14.85 -0.89 -21.30
C GLN A 131 -14.04 0.30 -21.85
N LYS A 132 -13.85 0.35 -23.19
CA LYS A 132 -13.13 1.43 -23.90
C LYS A 132 -11.75 1.75 -23.29
N SER A 133 -10.97 0.72 -22.98
CA SER A 133 -9.64 0.84 -22.33
C SER A 133 -9.65 1.45 -20.92
N SER A 134 -10.80 1.47 -20.26
CA SER A 134 -10.96 1.84 -18.85
C SER A 134 -11.44 0.63 -18.05
N PHE A 135 -10.98 0.51 -16.82
CA PHE A 135 -11.47 -0.48 -15.86
C PHE A 135 -12.45 0.18 -14.90
N PHE A 136 -13.59 -0.46 -14.70
CA PHE A 136 -14.63 -0.03 -13.78
C PHE A 136 -14.78 -1.08 -12.69
N PHE A 137 -14.78 -0.63 -11.44
CA PHE A 137 -15.02 -1.49 -10.28
C PHE A 137 -16.48 -1.34 -9.89
N VAL A 138 -17.23 -2.43 -9.94
CA VAL A 138 -18.69 -2.43 -9.78
C VAL A 138 -19.05 -3.26 -8.56
N ASN A 139 -19.77 -2.65 -7.62
CA ASN A 139 -20.42 -3.37 -6.53
C ASN A 139 -21.65 -4.11 -7.07
N THR A 140 -21.60 -5.44 -7.08
CA THR A 140 -22.66 -6.32 -7.58
C THR A 140 -23.80 -6.54 -6.59
N LEU A 141 -23.62 -6.17 -5.31
CA LEU A 141 -24.67 -6.25 -4.30
C LEU A 141 -25.58 -5.02 -4.30
N GLU A 142 -25.10 -3.88 -4.81
CA GLU A 142 -25.85 -2.63 -4.81
C GLU A 142 -26.73 -2.52 -6.06
N THR A 143 -28.01 -2.88 -5.90
CA THR A 143 -29.02 -2.82 -6.97
C THR A 143 -29.99 -1.64 -6.80
N ASN A 144 -29.82 -0.83 -5.75
CA ASN A 144 -30.67 0.33 -5.53
C ASN A 144 -30.45 1.39 -6.61
N THR A 145 -31.52 1.73 -7.31
CA THR A 145 -31.53 2.75 -8.37
C THR A 145 -31.56 4.15 -7.76
N THR A 146 -30.39 4.67 -7.44
CA THR A 146 -30.18 6.09 -7.14
C THR A 146 -29.58 6.81 -8.35
N LEU A 147 -29.31 8.10 -8.24
CA LEU A 147 -28.61 8.83 -9.30
C LEU A 147 -27.13 8.43 -9.29
N GLY A 148 -26.63 7.91 -10.40
CA GLY A 148 -25.25 7.43 -10.47
C GLY A 148 -24.90 6.66 -11.73
N LYS A 149 -23.70 6.07 -11.75
CA LYS A 149 -23.23 5.20 -12.84
C LYS A 149 -23.47 3.75 -12.47
N TYR A 150 -24.17 3.04 -13.34
CA TYR A 150 -24.56 1.65 -13.13
C TYR A 150 -24.09 0.78 -14.27
N LEU A 151 -23.77 -0.46 -13.93
CA LEU A 151 -23.67 -1.55 -14.89
C LEU A 151 -25.09 -2.04 -15.20
N ILE A 152 -25.50 -1.95 -16.46
CA ILE A 152 -26.85 -2.27 -16.89
C ILE A 152 -26.75 -3.33 -17.98
N ASP A 153 -27.58 -4.37 -17.87
CA ASP A 153 -27.84 -5.31 -18.93
C ASP A 153 -29.16 -4.95 -19.63
N ILE A 154 -29.10 -4.68 -20.93
CA ILE A 154 -30.26 -4.48 -21.80
C ILE A 154 -30.13 -5.45 -22.96
N ASP A 155 -31.05 -6.40 -23.09
CA ASP A 155 -31.06 -7.42 -24.16
C ASP A 155 -29.74 -8.19 -24.28
N SER A 156 -29.18 -8.63 -23.14
CA SER A 156 -27.87 -9.28 -23.06
C SER A 156 -26.71 -8.36 -23.50
N SER A 157 -26.94 -7.04 -23.49
CA SER A 157 -25.95 -6.01 -23.76
C SER A 157 -25.58 -5.28 -22.49
N LEU A 158 -24.45 -5.68 -21.91
CA LEU A 158 -23.89 -5.04 -20.73
C LEU A 158 -23.24 -3.69 -21.09
N SER A 159 -23.60 -2.63 -20.36
CA SER A 159 -23.03 -1.30 -20.54
C SER A 159 -23.04 -0.49 -19.25
N ILE A 160 -22.02 0.36 -19.07
CA ILE A 160 -21.98 1.30 -17.96
C ILE A 160 -22.62 2.61 -18.40
N ASN A 161 -23.72 2.99 -17.77
CA ASN A 161 -24.47 4.20 -18.09
C ASN A 161 -24.75 5.01 -16.84
N HIS A 162 -24.96 6.32 -17.03
CA HIS A 162 -25.44 7.19 -15.97
C HIS A 162 -26.96 7.15 -15.93
N LEU A 163 -27.51 6.72 -14.80
CA LEU A 163 -28.95 6.74 -14.55
C LEU A 163 -29.35 8.05 -13.87
N TYR A 164 -30.47 8.59 -14.31
CA TYR A 164 -31.13 9.73 -13.71
C TYR A 164 -32.52 9.28 -13.28
N LEU A 165 -32.87 9.53 -12.02
CA LEU A 165 -34.24 9.34 -11.55
C LEU A 165 -35.13 10.37 -12.22
N LEU A 166 -36.12 9.90 -12.98
CA LEU A 166 -37.21 10.73 -13.44
C LEU A 166 -38.25 10.74 -12.32
N LEU A 167 -38.52 11.92 -11.76
CA LEU A 167 -39.69 12.13 -10.90
C LEU A 167 -40.91 11.97 -11.79
N ASP A 168 -41.68 10.92 -11.55
CA ASP A 168 -42.84 10.59 -12.38
C ASP A 168 -43.86 11.75 -12.31
N LYS A 169 -44.16 12.33 -13.46
CA LYS A 169 -45.36 13.18 -13.62
C LYS A 169 -46.48 12.22 -13.98
N ASN A 170 -47.36 12.01 -13.01
CA ASN A 170 -48.66 11.34 -13.14
C ASN A 170 -49.28 11.54 -14.54
N TRP A 171 -49.59 10.44 -15.22
CA TRP A 171 -50.57 10.38 -16.31
C TRP A 171 -51.89 9.84 -15.78
#